data_AF-A0A3D4WNN3-F1
#
_entry.id   AF-A0A3D4WNN3-F1
#
_cell.length_a   1.000
_cell.length_b   1.000
_cell.length_c   1.000
_cell.angle_alpha   90.00
_cell.angle_beta   90.00
_cell.angle_gamma   90.00
#
_symmetry.space_group_name_H-M   'P 1'
#
loop_
_entity.id
_entity.type
_entity.pdbx_description
1 polymer ?
#
loop_
_entity_poly.entity_id
_entity_poly.type
_entity_poly.pdbx_seq_one_letter_code
_entity_poly.pdbx_strand_id
1 'polypeptide(L)' 'MTKTTRKGTQSPVLHVADRHEMIRVHGARVNNLKDVSVELPKRRLTVFTGVSGSGKSSLVFSTIAAESQRLINETYS' A
#
# COMPACT_ATOMS: atom_id res chain seq x y z
N MET A 1 3.18 41.79 -11.47
CA MET A 1 3.90 40.76 -12.26
C MET A 1 4.46 39.71 -11.31
N THR A 2 3.68 38.69 -10.95
CA THR A 2 4.15 37.61 -10.07
C THR A 2 4.10 36.29 -10.84
N LYS A 3 5.29 35.74 -11.10
CA LYS A 3 5.49 34.52 -11.89
C LYS A 3 4.95 33.31 -11.10
N THR A 4 3.91 32.67 -11.63
CA THR A 4 3.42 31.37 -11.14
C THR A 4 4.37 30.27 -11.64
N THR A 5 5.21 29.73 -10.77
CA THR A 5 6.10 28.61 -11.10
C THR A 5 5.27 27.33 -11.28
N ARG A 6 5.11 26.87 -12.53
CA ARG A 6 4.52 25.56 -12.82
C ARG A 6 5.48 24.48 -12.31
N LYS A 7 5.06 23.70 -11.32
CA LYS A 7 5.77 22.50 -10.89
C LYS A 7 5.66 21.47 -12.03
N GLY A 8 6.76 21.24 -12.74
CA GLY A 8 6.81 20.27 -13.83
C GLY A 8 6.45 18.87 -13.32
N THR A 9 5.45 18.25 -13.94
CA THR A 9 5.14 16.84 -13.74
C THR A 9 6.27 16.03 -14.37
N GLN A 10 7.29 15.67 -13.58
CA GLN A 10 8.26 14.67 -14.01
C GLN A 10 7.52 13.34 -14.14
N SER A 11 7.42 12.82 -15.36
CA SER A 11 6.97 11.46 -15.62
C SER A 11 7.83 10.51 -14.77
N PRO A 12 7.23 9.65 -13.93
CA PRO A 12 8.01 8.77 -13.07
C PRO A 12 8.84 7.85 -13.97
N VAL A 13 10.16 7.87 -13.79
CA VAL A 13 11.04 6.92 -14.43
C VAL A 13 10.60 5.53 -13.96
N LEU A 14 10.25 4.63 -14.89
CA LEU A 14 9.82 3.27 -14.58
C LEU A 14 10.88 2.59 -13.71
N HIS A 15 10.51 2.25 -12.47
CA HIS A 15 11.40 1.55 -11.56
C HIS A 15 11.38 0.06 -11.91
N VAL A 16 12.50 -0.65 -11.78
CA VAL A 16 12.57 -2.09 -12.10
C VAL A 16 11.49 -2.90 -11.38
N ALA A 17 11.16 -2.50 -10.15
CA ALA A 17 10.09 -3.10 -9.35
C ALA A 17 8.70 -3.03 -10.02
N ASP A 18 8.43 -2.01 -10.83
CA ASP A 18 7.14 -1.77 -11.48
C ASP A 18 6.87 -2.77 -12.62
N ARG A 19 7.87 -3.63 -12.95
CA ARG A 19 7.70 -4.79 -13.85
C ARG A 19 7.08 -6.01 -13.15
N HIS A 20 6.94 -5.97 -11.83
CA HIS A 20 6.33 -7.04 -11.07
C HIS A 20 4.87 -6.74 -10.74
N GLU A 21 4.13 -7.79 -10.40
CA GLU A 21 2.74 -7.66 -9.96
C GLU A 21 2.62 -6.83 -8.67
N MET A 22 1.39 -6.39 -8.40
CA MET A 22 1.02 -5.64 -7.20
C MET A 22 0.43 -6.58 -6.14
N ILE A 23 0.57 -6.22 -4.87
CA ILE A 23 -0.28 -6.74 -3.79
C ILE A 23 -1.53 -5.87 -3.77
N ARG A 24 -2.71 -6.48 -3.94
CA ARG A 24 -3.98 -5.76 -3.95
C ARG A 24 -4.79 -6.10 -2.72
N VAL A 25 -5.16 -5.08 -1.97
CA VAL A 25 -6.10 -5.17 -0.86
C VAL A 25 -7.37 -4.48 -1.30
N HIS A 26 -8.50 -5.18 -1.21
CA HIS A 26 -9.80 -4.64 -1.57
C HIS A 26 -10.73 -4.66 -0.36
N GLY A 27 -11.34 -3.52 -0.07
CA GLY A 27 -12.37 -3.38 0.93
C GLY A 27 -11.98 -3.81 2.35
N ALA A 28 -10.77 -3.45 2.80
CA ALA A 28 -10.33 -3.75 4.16
C ALA A 28 -11.21 -3.03 5.20
N ARG A 29 -11.76 -3.80 6.13
CA ARG A 29 -12.69 -3.34 7.19
C ARG A 29 -12.28 -3.78 8.59
N VAL A 30 -11.06 -4.25 8.76
CA VAL A 30 -10.54 -4.69 10.06
C VAL A 30 -10.43 -3.49 11.01
N ASN A 31 -10.93 -3.63 12.24
CA ASN A 31 -10.99 -2.58 13.25
C ASN A 31 -11.72 -1.32 12.77
N ASN A 32 -11.01 -0.20 12.65
CA ASN A 32 -11.57 1.09 12.26
C ASN A 32 -11.37 1.43 10.77
N LEU A 33 -10.91 0.47 9.96
CA LEU A 33 -10.79 0.66 8.51
C LEU A 33 -12.16 0.80 7.86
N LYS A 34 -12.31 1.82 7.01
CA LYS A 34 -13.58 2.17 6.35
C LYS A 34 -13.53 1.79 4.88
N ASP A 35 -13.59 0.49 4.60
CA ASP A 35 -13.61 -0.06 3.23
C ASP A 35 -12.39 0.34 2.39
N VAL A 36 -11.19 0.20 2.97
CA VAL A 36 -9.96 0.70 2.37
C VAL A 36 -9.47 -0.26 1.28
N SER A 37 -9.25 0.26 0.07
CA SER A 37 -8.61 -0.46 -1.02
C SER A 37 -7.27 0.17 -1.38
N VAL A 38 -6.22 -0.64 -1.54
CA VAL A 38 -4.87 -0.16 -1.85
C VAL A 38 -4.12 -1.17 -2.71
N GLU A 39 -3.27 -0.67 -3.61
CA GLU A 39 -2.33 -1.46 -4.40
C GLU A 39 -0.89 -1.13 -3.97
N LEU A 40 -0.12 -2.17 -3.65
CA LEU A 40 1.26 -2.04 -3.19
C LEU A 40 2.20 -2.72 -4.19
N PRO A 41 3.22 -2.03 -4.71
CA PRO A 41 4.18 -2.65 -5.63
C PRO A 41 5.01 -3.71 -4.91
N LYS A 42 5.06 -4.93 -5.48
CA LYS A 42 5.99 -5.95 -4.99
C LYS A 42 7.42 -5.47 -5.21
N ARG A 43 8.35 -5.90 -4.34
CA ARG A 43 9.78 -5.58 -4.43
C ARG A 43 10.09 -4.06 -4.34
N ARG A 44 9.22 -3.30 -3.68
CA ARG A 44 9.49 -1.92 -3.25
C ARG A 44 9.39 -1.79 -1.74
N LEU A 45 10.21 -0.91 -1.19
CA LEU A 45 9.99 -0.41 0.17
C LEU A 45 8.77 0.52 0.16
N THR A 46 7.67 0.06 0.75
CA THR A 46 6.44 0.84 0.90
C THR A 46 6.28 1.25 2.35
N VAL A 47 6.09 2.55 2.59
CA VAL A 47 5.98 3.11 3.93
C VAL A 47 4.56 3.65 4.13
N PHE A 48 3.91 3.23 5.23
CA PHE A 48 2.63 3.77 5.65
C PHE A 48 2.84 4.83 6.73
N THR A 49 2.41 6.05 6.46
CA THR A 49 2.52 7.19 7.39
C THR A 49 1.14 7.75 7.72
N GLY A 50 1.07 8.53 8.80
CA GLY A 50 -0.19 9.15 9.25
C GLY A 50 -0.31 9.22 10.78
N VAL A 51 -1.24 10.05 11.26
CA VAL A 51 -1.49 10.32 12.69
C VAL A 51 -1.85 9.05 13.48
N SER A 52 -1.74 9.10 14.81
CA SER A 52 -2.21 8.00 15.67
C SER A 52 -3.71 7.71 15.42
N GLY A 53 -4.11 6.43 15.46
CA GLY A 53 -5.51 6.02 15.23
C GLY A 53 -5.98 6.02 13.77
N SER A 54 -5.17 6.44 12.79
CA SER A 54 -5.54 6.45 11.36
C SER A 54 -5.77 5.07 10.72
N GLY A 55 -5.48 3.96 11.43
CA GLY A 55 -5.68 2.60 10.93
C GLY A 55 -4.46 1.95 10.27
N LYS A 56 -3.29 2.61 10.24
CA LYS A 56 -2.03 2.06 9.68
C LYS A 56 -1.72 0.64 10.16
N SER A 57 -1.71 0.43 11.48
CA SER A 57 -1.41 -0.88 12.07
C SER A 57 -2.48 -1.91 11.76
N SER A 58 -3.76 -1.48 11.63
CA SER A 58 -4.86 -2.37 11.24
C SER A 58 -4.71 -2.84 9.79
N LEU A 59 -4.27 -1.95 8.89
CA LEU A 59 -4.03 -2.29 7.50
C LEU A 59 -2.79 -3.18 7.33
N VAL A 60 -1.66 -2.82 7.95
CA VAL A 60 -0.39 -3.53 7.76
C VAL A 60 -0.36 -4.86 8.50
N PHE A 61 -0.62 -4.86 9.81
CA PHE A 61 -0.44 -6.06 10.63
C PHE A 61 -1.70 -6.93 10.65
N SER A 62 -2.85 -6.34 10.97
CA SER A 62 -4.08 -7.11 11.16
C SER A 62 -4.75 -7.53 9.85
N THR A 63 -4.44 -6.88 8.73
CA THR A 63 -4.99 -7.24 7.41
C THR A 63 -3.92 -7.90 6.54
N ILE A 64 -2.92 -7.15 6.07
CA ILE A 64 -1.96 -7.66 5.08
C ILE A 64 -1.10 -8.80 5.64
N ALA A 65 -0.47 -8.63 6.81
CA ALA A 65 0.41 -9.64 7.37
C ALA A 65 -0.37 -10.89 7.82
N ALA A 66 -1.54 -10.71 8.45
CA ALA A 66 -2.40 -11.81 8.87
C ALA A 66 -2.86 -12.67 7.68
N GLU A 67 -3.36 -12.05 6.60
CA GLU A 67 -3.78 -12.78 5.40
C GLU A 67 -2.60 -13.40 4.66
N SER A 68 -1.45 -12.72 4.60
CA SER A 68 -0.24 -13.31 4.01
C SER A 68 0.19 -14.58 4.74
N GLN A 69 0.15 -14.58 6.08
CA GLN A 69 0.49 -15.75 6.87
C GLN A 69 -0.51 -16.89 6.63
N ARG A 70 -1.80 -16.57 6.58
CA ARG A 70 -2.86 -17.54 6.28
C ARG A 70 -2.65 -18.20 4.92
N LEU A 71 -2.44 -17.42 3.86
CA LEU A 71 -2.23 -17.93 2.50
C LEU A 71 -0.98 -18.81 2.39
N ILE A 72 0.10 -18.43 3.07
CA ILE A 72 1.32 -19.26 3.13
C ILE A 72 1.01 -20.58 3.82
N ASN A 73 0.33 -20.55 4.97
CA ASN A 73 -0.02 -21.76 5.71
C ASN A 73 -0.94 -22.68 4.89
N GLU A 74 -1.88 -22.11 4.13
CA GLU A 74 -2.78 -22.86 3.23
C GLU A 74 -2.05 -23.48 2.04
N THR A 75 -0.95 -22.87 1.57
CA THR A 75 -0.20 -23.33 0.39
C THR A 75 0.79 -24.45 0.72
N TYR A 76 1.31 -24.48 1.95
CA TYR A 76 2.43 -25.35 2.34
C TYR A 76 2.11 -26.33 3.49
N SER A 77 0.85 -26.42 3.93
CA SER A 77 0.36 -27.50 4.82
C SER A 77 -0.30 -28.61 4.00
#